data_AF-A0A936GVF9-F1
#
_entry.id   AF-A0A936GVF9-F1
#
_cell.length_a   1.000
_cell.length_b   1.000
_cell.length_c   1.000
_cell.angle_alpha   90.00
_cell.angle_beta   90.00
_cell.angle_gamma   90.00
#
_symmetry.space_group_name_H-M   'P 1'
#
loop_
_entity.id
_entity.type
_entity.pdbx_description
1 polymer ?
#
loop_
_entity_poly.entity_id
_entity_poly.type
_entity_poly.pdbx_seq_one_letter_code
_entity_poly.pdbx_strand_id
1 'polypeptide(L)'
;MVAYGQNANYIPAYNAKGGVSLLSCNLGTITWSDEKPYVIYGVLVIDSCTLVLPPSCKVYVHGGIVVNEDQVYNDGQIIVLRNGNLRVEGSPDQKVIITSDRPEEEYSLESGQWGGIRFLAGSTGNQFNDAIIRNAIVGIIADSASAVALNAVEISHCAIYGIYARHATTRAENVLIHNTGSHAVAIIQGGQHRYDYCTFSTSLNQDESLSMSNYLCTDPLCQGLVLVNALDFQINNSIVTGASEDEIALLPSAPGDIGTLFRYRFSHCLVRVKDLIKADAFPQFLTECESCIEPERTDRIFLDEDKFNFRPDSMAIVLDKGLPIPGIQRDILGAGRSATTPDLGCYEQ
;
A
#
# COMPACT_ATOMS: atom_id res chain seq x y z
N MET A 1 -25.65 -6.49 -16.41
CA MET A 1 -24.26 -6.63 -15.91
C MET A 1 -23.97 -8.10 -15.66
N VAL A 2 -23.53 -8.81 -16.70
CA VAL A 2 -22.95 -10.15 -16.60
C VAL A 2 -21.81 -10.16 -17.61
N ALA A 3 -20.64 -9.73 -17.19
CA ALA A 3 -19.43 -9.70 -18.02
C ALA A 3 -18.35 -10.67 -17.51
N TYR A 4 -18.75 -11.64 -16.67
CA TYR A 4 -18.13 -12.95 -16.72
C TYR A 4 -19.08 -13.90 -17.44
N GLY A 5 -18.64 -14.34 -18.62
CA GLY A 5 -19.01 -15.66 -19.10
C GLY A 5 -18.74 -16.68 -18.00
N GLN A 6 -19.55 -17.73 -17.96
CA GLN A 6 -19.76 -18.69 -16.86
C GLN A 6 -18.52 -19.50 -16.39
N ASN A 7 -17.29 -19.05 -16.65
CA ASN A 7 -16.06 -19.82 -16.52
C ASN A 7 -15.05 -19.22 -15.53
N ALA A 8 -15.47 -19.07 -14.27
CA ALA A 8 -14.63 -18.64 -13.15
C ALA A 8 -14.96 -19.42 -11.87
N ASN A 9 -14.04 -19.39 -10.91
CA ASN A 9 -14.25 -19.92 -9.56
C ASN A 9 -14.89 -18.84 -8.68
N TYR A 10 -16.21 -18.91 -8.53
CA TYR A 10 -16.94 -17.93 -7.70
C TYR A 10 -16.90 -18.32 -6.23
N ILE A 11 -16.60 -17.33 -5.38
CA ILE A 11 -16.53 -17.50 -3.93
C ILE A 11 -17.46 -16.48 -3.27
N PRO A 12 -18.50 -16.91 -2.51
CA PRO A 12 -18.98 -18.29 -2.38
C PRO A 12 -19.84 -18.76 -3.56
N ALA A 13 -20.52 -17.83 -4.26
CA ALA A 13 -21.32 -18.09 -5.45
C ALA A 13 -21.54 -16.79 -6.25
N TYR A 14 -21.85 -16.89 -7.55
CA TYR A 14 -21.98 -15.74 -8.45
C TYR A 14 -23.13 -14.77 -8.11
N ASN A 15 -24.07 -15.19 -7.27
CA ASN A 15 -25.26 -14.42 -6.86
C ASN A 15 -25.26 -14.06 -5.36
N ALA A 16 -24.12 -14.20 -4.69
CA ALA A 16 -23.99 -14.02 -3.25
C ALA A 16 -23.67 -12.57 -2.84
N LYS A 17 -24.33 -11.57 -3.45
CA LYS A 17 -24.12 -10.14 -3.07
C LYS A 17 -24.35 -9.97 -1.56
N GLY A 18 -23.40 -9.35 -0.84
CA GLY A 18 -23.43 -9.22 0.62
C GLY A 18 -23.31 -10.54 1.38
N GLY A 19 -22.92 -11.62 0.70
CA GLY A 19 -22.60 -12.90 1.31
C GLY A 19 -21.20 -12.90 1.91
N VAL A 20 -21.02 -13.68 2.97
CA VAL A 20 -19.72 -13.90 3.60
C VAL A 20 -19.30 -15.34 3.35
N SER A 21 -18.11 -15.54 2.80
CA SER A 21 -17.47 -16.84 2.65
C SER A 21 -16.35 -17.00 3.66
N LEU A 22 -16.39 -18.05 4.47
CA LEU A 22 -15.32 -18.39 5.39
C LEU A 22 -14.42 -19.45 4.75
N LEU A 23 -13.15 -19.10 4.51
CA LEU A 23 -12.09 -20.02 4.16
C LEU A 23 -11.36 -20.45 5.42
N SER A 24 -11.55 -21.70 5.81
CA SER A 24 -10.85 -22.33 6.92
C SER A 24 -10.32 -23.69 6.49
N CYS A 25 -9.11 -24.04 6.94
CA CYS A 25 -8.45 -25.28 6.54
C CYS A 25 -7.66 -25.93 7.69
N ASN A 26 -8.17 -25.81 8.92
CA ASN A 26 -7.59 -26.40 10.14
C ASN A 26 -6.11 -26.04 10.34
N LEU A 27 -5.78 -24.76 10.20
CA LEU A 27 -4.41 -24.21 10.23
C LEU A 27 -3.48 -24.75 9.13
N GLY A 28 -4.05 -25.38 8.11
CA GLY A 28 -3.34 -25.86 6.94
C GLY A 28 -3.09 -24.78 5.89
N THR A 29 -2.84 -25.23 4.67
CA THR A 29 -2.61 -24.37 3.51
C THR A 29 -3.52 -24.77 2.37
N ILE A 30 -4.16 -23.78 1.73
CA ILE A 30 -4.90 -23.94 0.48
C ILE A 30 -4.22 -23.08 -0.58
N THR A 31 -4.01 -23.64 -1.76
CA THR A 31 -3.45 -22.92 -2.91
C THR A 31 -4.50 -22.76 -3.99
N TRP A 32 -4.72 -21.52 -4.42
CA TRP A 32 -5.61 -21.18 -5.53
C TRP A 32 -4.89 -21.36 -6.88
N SER A 33 -4.80 -22.63 -7.32
CA SER A 33 -4.01 -23.08 -8.47
C SER A 33 -4.83 -23.42 -9.72
N ASP A 34 -6.13 -23.12 -9.73
CA ASP A 34 -6.98 -23.39 -10.88
C ASP A 34 -6.56 -22.55 -12.10
N GLU A 35 -6.73 -23.10 -13.30
CA GLU A 35 -6.50 -22.38 -14.56
C GLU A 35 -7.47 -21.19 -14.74
N LYS A 36 -8.64 -21.30 -14.11
CA LYS A 36 -9.68 -20.27 -14.17
C LYS A 36 -9.42 -19.19 -13.10
N PRO A 37 -9.76 -17.93 -13.41
CA PRO A 37 -9.67 -16.87 -12.42
C PRO A 37 -10.64 -17.10 -11.26
N TYR A 38 -10.30 -16.53 -10.10
CA TYR A 38 -11.16 -16.51 -8.93
C TYR A 38 -11.96 -15.21 -8.89
N VAL A 39 -13.25 -15.30 -8.60
CA VAL A 39 -14.13 -14.13 -8.46
C VAL A 39 -14.71 -14.17 -7.05
N ILE A 40 -14.30 -13.23 -6.22
CA ILE A 40 -14.89 -13.01 -4.90
C ILE A 40 -16.13 -12.13 -5.10
N TYR A 41 -17.28 -12.67 -4.77
CA TYR A 41 -18.56 -11.99 -4.89
C TYR A 41 -19.19 -11.90 -3.51
N GLY A 42 -18.88 -10.82 -2.79
CA GLY A 42 -19.15 -10.71 -1.36
C GLY A 42 -17.90 -10.38 -0.55
N VAL A 43 -17.86 -10.90 0.68
CA VAL A 43 -16.70 -10.85 1.57
C VAL A 43 -16.07 -12.23 1.70
N LEU A 44 -14.76 -12.33 1.46
CA LEU A 44 -13.97 -13.51 1.80
C LEU A 44 -13.30 -13.29 3.16
N VAL A 45 -13.56 -14.19 4.10
CA VAL A 45 -12.89 -14.23 5.41
C VAL A 45 -11.94 -15.41 5.44
N ILE A 46 -10.66 -15.16 5.66
CA ILE A 46 -9.61 -16.17 5.81
C ILE A 46 -9.32 -16.32 7.29
N ASP A 47 -9.64 -17.49 7.86
CA ASP A 47 -9.35 -17.79 9.26
C ASP A 47 -8.88 -19.23 9.42
N SER A 48 -7.94 -19.43 10.34
CA SER A 48 -7.37 -20.74 10.63
C SER A 48 -6.92 -21.45 9.34
N CYS A 49 -6.27 -20.70 8.44
CA CYS A 49 -5.85 -21.14 7.12
C CYS A 49 -4.81 -20.20 6.52
N THR A 50 -3.80 -20.75 5.84
CA THR A 50 -2.96 -19.99 4.90
C THR A 50 -3.52 -20.13 3.48
N LEU A 51 -3.95 -19.04 2.88
CA LEU A 51 -4.28 -18.98 1.46
C LEU A 51 -3.04 -18.57 0.66
N VAL A 52 -2.67 -19.39 -0.33
CA VAL A 52 -1.57 -19.10 -1.27
C VAL A 52 -2.14 -18.77 -2.65
N LEU A 53 -1.77 -17.60 -3.18
CA LEU A 53 -2.00 -17.20 -4.56
C LEU A 53 -0.69 -17.43 -5.36
N PRO A 54 -0.62 -18.47 -6.21
CA PRO A 54 0.59 -18.82 -6.97
C PRO A 54 0.84 -17.85 -8.14
N PRO A 55 1.99 -17.94 -8.83
CA PRO A 55 2.30 -17.07 -9.97
C PRO A 55 1.20 -17.08 -11.04
N SER A 56 0.98 -15.94 -11.69
CA SER A 56 -0.10 -15.71 -12.68
C SER A 56 -1.54 -15.82 -12.16
N CYS A 57 -1.76 -16.04 -10.86
CA CYS A 57 -3.11 -16.06 -10.28
C CYS A 57 -3.82 -14.71 -10.49
N LYS A 58 -5.10 -14.76 -10.85
CA LYS A 58 -5.96 -13.58 -11.02
C LYS A 58 -7.17 -13.69 -10.11
N VAL A 59 -7.28 -12.73 -9.20
CA VAL A 59 -8.38 -12.59 -8.27
C VAL A 59 -9.16 -11.33 -8.63
N TYR A 60 -10.42 -11.52 -8.97
CA TYR A 60 -11.37 -10.46 -9.25
C TYR A 60 -12.28 -10.30 -8.03
N VAL A 61 -12.60 -9.07 -7.66
CA VAL A 61 -13.44 -8.80 -6.51
C VAL A 61 -14.61 -7.91 -6.94
N HIS A 62 -15.82 -8.40 -6.71
CA HIS A 62 -17.04 -7.64 -6.92
C HIS A 62 -17.35 -6.80 -5.69
N GLY A 63 -17.33 -5.48 -5.82
CA GLY A 63 -17.73 -4.57 -4.76
C GLY A 63 -19.13 -3.99 -4.94
N GLY A 64 -19.31 -2.81 -4.33
CA GLY A 64 -20.59 -2.10 -4.26
C GLY A 64 -21.06 -1.92 -2.83
N ILE A 65 -22.27 -1.39 -2.66
CA ILE A 65 -22.87 -1.18 -1.35
C ILE A 65 -23.91 -2.26 -1.09
N VAL A 66 -23.84 -2.84 0.11
CA VAL A 66 -24.88 -3.71 0.67
C VAL A 66 -25.65 -2.90 1.71
N VAL A 67 -26.97 -2.92 1.57
CA VAL A 67 -27.91 -2.28 2.49
C VAL A 67 -28.86 -3.37 2.97
N ASN A 68 -28.85 -3.64 4.26
CA ASN A 68 -29.77 -4.55 4.94
C ASN A 68 -30.45 -3.81 6.10
N GLU A 69 -31.41 -4.45 6.76
CA GLU A 69 -32.12 -3.85 7.90
C GLU A 69 -31.18 -3.45 9.05
N ASP A 70 -30.08 -4.18 9.23
CA ASP A 70 -29.15 -3.98 10.34
C ASP A 70 -27.95 -3.07 10.03
N GLN A 71 -27.49 -3.03 8.76
CA GLN A 71 -26.18 -2.47 8.41
C GLN A 71 -26.13 -1.91 6.98
N VAL A 72 -25.25 -0.93 6.78
CA VAL A 72 -24.81 -0.45 5.47
C VAL A 72 -23.30 -0.60 5.42
N TYR A 73 -22.78 -1.34 4.43
CA TYR A 73 -21.34 -1.57 4.31
C TYR A 73 -20.91 -1.75 2.85
N ASN A 74 -19.61 -1.55 2.62
CA ASN A 74 -18.97 -1.80 1.33
C ASN A 74 -18.69 -3.29 1.17
N ASP A 75 -19.22 -3.87 0.10
CA ASP A 75 -18.98 -5.24 -0.31
C ASP A 75 -17.59 -5.41 -0.95
N GLY A 76 -17.22 -6.64 -1.29
CA GLY A 76 -15.99 -6.93 -2.01
C GLY A 76 -14.76 -6.75 -1.13
N GLN A 77 -14.69 -7.47 -0.02
CA GLN A 77 -13.56 -7.40 0.91
C GLN A 77 -12.87 -8.74 1.06
N ILE A 78 -11.55 -8.72 1.19
CA ILE A 78 -10.75 -9.87 1.65
C ILE A 78 -10.32 -9.57 3.07
N ILE A 79 -10.85 -10.29 4.04
CA ILE A 79 -10.57 -10.11 5.46
C ILE A 79 -9.74 -11.29 5.96
N VAL A 80 -8.61 -11.01 6.60
CA VAL A 80 -7.73 -12.02 7.19
C VAL A 80 -7.78 -11.88 8.70
N LEU A 81 -8.24 -12.93 9.38
CA LEU A 81 -8.32 -12.97 10.84
C LEU A 81 -6.96 -13.31 11.46
N ARG A 82 -6.90 -13.29 12.80
CA ARG A 82 -5.69 -13.56 13.59
C ARG A 82 -4.98 -14.86 13.18
N ASN A 83 -5.73 -15.92 12.94
CA ASN A 83 -5.19 -17.24 12.60
C ASN A 83 -5.21 -17.52 11.08
N GLY A 84 -5.56 -16.52 10.28
CA GLY A 84 -5.49 -16.57 8.82
C GLY A 84 -4.18 -15.96 8.32
N ASN A 85 -3.72 -16.42 7.15
CA ASN A 85 -2.60 -15.81 6.43
C ASN A 85 -2.94 -15.71 4.95
N LEU A 86 -2.51 -14.63 4.30
CA LEU A 86 -2.52 -14.50 2.85
C LEU A 86 -1.08 -14.43 2.34
N ARG A 87 -0.71 -15.36 1.46
CA ARG A 87 0.58 -15.40 0.77
C ARG A 87 0.37 -15.25 -0.73
N VAL A 88 0.91 -14.18 -1.28
CA VAL A 88 0.90 -13.92 -2.72
C VAL A 88 2.31 -14.14 -3.25
N GLU A 89 2.44 -15.12 -4.14
CA GLU A 89 3.72 -15.67 -4.58
C GLU A 89 3.86 -15.49 -6.09
N GLY A 90 3.87 -14.24 -6.56
CA GLY A 90 4.16 -13.94 -7.95
C GLY A 90 5.64 -14.12 -8.31
N SER A 91 5.97 -13.73 -9.54
CA SER A 91 7.35 -13.46 -9.97
C SER A 91 7.35 -12.29 -10.96
N PRO A 92 8.51 -11.71 -11.30
CA PRO A 92 8.57 -10.55 -12.19
C PRO A 92 7.84 -10.76 -13.53
N ASP A 93 7.94 -11.97 -14.10
CA ASP A 93 7.29 -12.33 -15.38
C ASP A 93 5.84 -12.84 -15.20
N GLN A 94 5.45 -13.19 -13.97
CA GLN A 94 4.18 -13.85 -13.67
C GLN A 94 3.54 -13.28 -12.40
N LYS A 95 3.26 -11.96 -12.44
CA LYS A 95 2.65 -11.26 -11.31
C LYS A 95 1.28 -11.82 -10.95
N VAL A 96 0.95 -11.79 -9.67
CA VAL A 96 -0.43 -12.03 -9.19
C VAL A 96 -1.23 -10.74 -9.28
N ILE A 97 -2.46 -10.83 -9.78
CA ILE A 97 -3.32 -9.65 -9.97
C ILE A 97 -4.55 -9.77 -9.06
N ILE A 98 -4.79 -8.74 -8.24
CA ILE A 98 -6.00 -8.58 -7.43
C ILE A 98 -6.68 -7.28 -7.83
N THR A 99 -7.86 -7.36 -8.44
CA THR A 99 -8.50 -6.22 -9.13
C THR A 99 -10.04 -6.32 -9.12
N SER A 100 -10.73 -5.27 -9.57
CA SER A 100 -12.18 -5.29 -9.79
C SER A 100 -12.64 -6.36 -10.78
N ASP A 101 -13.84 -6.93 -10.60
CA ASP A 101 -14.51 -7.83 -11.55
C ASP A 101 -15.03 -7.17 -12.85
N ARG A 102 -14.69 -5.89 -13.08
CA ARG A 102 -14.90 -5.13 -14.32
C ARG A 102 -13.62 -5.04 -15.15
N PRO A 103 -13.34 -6.01 -16.03
CA PRO A 103 -12.11 -6.02 -16.83
C PRO A 103 -12.16 -5.07 -18.04
N GLU A 104 -13.31 -4.46 -18.34
CA GLU A 104 -13.48 -3.60 -19.50
C GLU A 104 -12.53 -2.38 -19.42
N GLU A 105 -11.96 -1.97 -20.56
CA GLU A 105 -10.96 -0.90 -20.61
C GLU A 105 -11.43 0.40 -19.97
N GLU A 106 -12.71 0.73 -20.17
CA GLU A 106 -13.38 1.90 -19.58
C GLU A 106 -13.43 1.87 -18.04
N TYR A 107 -13.34 0.69 -17.41
CA TYR A 107 -13.33 0.53 -15.95
C TYR A 107 -11.94 0.21 -15.40
N SER A 108 -10.93 0.03 -16.26
CA SER A 108 -9.61 -0.46 -15.85
C SER A 108 -8.87 0.49 -14.90
N LEU A 109 -9.19 1.79 -14.94
CA LEU A 109 -8.62 2.84 -14.10
C LEU A 109 -9.61 3.38 -13.05
N GLU A 110 -10.85 2.89 -13.04
CA GLU A 110 -11.87 3.38 -12.11
C GLU A 110 -11.55 2.92 -10.68
N SER A 111 -11.51 3.85 -9.73
CA SER A 111 -11.16 3.56 -8.34
C SER A 111 -12.40 3.13 -7.52
N GLY A 112 -12.18 2.51 -6.36
CA GLY A 112 -13.27 2.24 -5.40
C GLY A 112 -14.26 1.15 -5.81
N GLN A 113 -13.88 0.27 -6.73
CA GLN A 113 -14.75 -0.78 -7.25
C GLN A 113 -14.90 -1.97 -6.29
N TRP A 114 -14.02 -2.11 -5.29
CA TRP A 114 -14.10 -3.12 -4.22
C TRP A 114 -13.45 -2.61 -2.92
N GLY A 115 -13.78 -3.19 -1.78
CA GLY A 115 -13.44 -2.65 -0.47
C GLY A 115 -11.97 -2.74 -0.05
N GLY A 116 -11.20 -3.70 -0.58
CA GLY A 116 -9.78 -3.88 -0.25
C GLY A 116 -9.43 -5.15 0.53
N ILE A 117 -8.15 -5.25 0.92
CA ILE A 117 -7.62 -6.37 1.73
C ILE A 117 -7.37 -5.90 3.16
N ARG A 118 -8.08 -6.47 4.12
CA ARG A 118 -8.03 -6.09 5.53
C ARG A 118 -7.45 -7.19 6.41
N PHE A 119 -6.38 -6.87 7.11
CA PHE A 119 -5.77 -7.69 8.14
C PHE A 119 -6.25 -7.22 9.51
N LEU A 120 -7.01 -8.07 10.20
CA LEU A 120 -7.56 -7.76 11.52
C LEU A 120 -6.58 -8.04 12.65
N ALA A 121 -7.00 -7.70 13.86
CA ALA A 121 -6.15 -7.60 15.03
C ALA A 121 -5.31 -8.86 15.31
N GLY A 122 -3.99 -8.70 15.25
CA GLY A 122 -3.02 -9.77 15.47
C GLY A 122 -2.80 -10.73 14.29
N SER A 123 -3.34 -10.46 13.10
CA SER A 123 -3.03 -11.23 11.89
C SER A 123 -1.58 -10.98 11.46
N THR A 124 -0.77 -12.03 11.39
CA THR A 124 0.66 -11.94 11.03
C THR A 124 0.98 -12.92 9.90
N GLY A 125 2.22 -12.92 9.37
CA GLY A 125 2.62 -13.88 8.33
C GLY A 125 2.05 -13.63 6.95
N ASN A 126 1.47 -12.44 6.71
CA ASN A 126 0.92 -12.02 5.43
C ASN A 126 2.03 -11.46 4.55
N GLN A 127 2.14 -11.98 3.32
CA GLN A 127 3.25 -11.67 2.42
C GLN A 127 2.75 -11.52 1.00
N PHE A 128 3.27 -10.51 0.31
CA PHE A 128 3.02 -10.28 -1.10
C PHE A 128 4.33 -10.14 -1.84
N ASN A 129 4.53 -10.97 -2.85
CA ASN A 129 5.66 -10.90 -3.76
C ASN A 129 5.13 -10.76 -5.18
N ASP A 130 5.66 -9.81 -5.93
CA ASP A 130 5.38 -9.61 -7.36
C ASP A 130 3.87 -9.57 -7.66
N ALA A 131 3.20 -8.57 -7.10
CA ALA A 131 1.74 -8.45 -7.17
C ALA A 131 1.30 -7.08 -7.69
N ILE A 132 0.10 -7.05 -8.26
CA ILE A 132 -0.61 -5.83 -8.64
C ILE A 132 -1.95 -5.83 -7.90
N ILE A 133 -2.19 -4.78 -7.12
CA ILE A 133 -3.45 -4.54 -6.39
C ILE A 133 -4.02 -3.23 -6.90
N ARG A 134 -5.24 -3.24 -7.46
CA ARG A 134 -5.82 -2.00 -8.00
C ARG A 134 -7.33 -1.89 -7.94
N ASN A 135 -7.83 -0.68 -8.17
CA ASN A 135 -9.25 -0.33 -8.22
C ASN A 135 -9.99 -0.49 -6.87
N ALA A 136 -9.28 -0.60 -5.75
CA ALA A 136 -9.87 -0.75 -4.43
C ALA A 136 -10.34 0.60 -3.86
N ILE A 137 -11.12 0.58 -2.77
CA ILE A 137 -11.34 1.76 -1.93
C ILE A 137 -10.06 2.06 -1.15
N VAL A 138 -9.54 1.03 -0.47
CA VAL A 138 -8.20 1.03 0.12
C VAL A 138 -7.50 -0.24 -0.33
N GLY A 139 -6.27 -0.17 -0.81
CA GLY A 139 -5.53 -1.35 -1.28
C GLY A 139 -5.30 -2.37 -0.14
N ILE A 140 -4.52 -1.95 0.87
CA ILE A 140 -4.19 -2.73 2.06
C ILE A 140 -4.61 -1.99 3.33
N ILE A 141 -5.30 -2.69 4.23
CA ILE A 141 -5.71 -2.20 5.56
C ILE A 141 -5.05 -3.11 6.61
N ALA A 142 -3.98 -2.65 7.25
CA ALA A 142 -3.35 -3.36 8.37
C ALA A 142 -3.80 -2.74 9.69
N ASP A 143 -4.63 -3.45 10.47
CA ASP A 143 -5.22 -2.93 11.71
C ASP A 143 -4.78 -3.72 12.94
N SER A 144 -4.38 -2.99 13.99
CA SER A 144 -4.25 -3.45 15.38
C SER A 144 -3.32 -4.65 15.60
N ALA A 145 -2.01 -4.40 15.63
CA ALA A 145 -0.94 -5.39 15.79
C ALA A 145 -0.90 -6.45 14.68
N SER A 146 -1.47 -6.15 13.51
CA SER A 146 -1.27 -6.95 12.31
C SER A 146 0.09 -6.66 11.65
N ALA A 147 0.59 -7.61 10.87
CA ALA A 147 1.85 -7.49 10.15
C ALA A 147 1.72 -7.91 8.69
N VAL A 148 2.20 -7.07 7.78
CA VAL A 148 2.18 -7.29 6.33
C VAL A 148 3.55 -6.99 5.73
N ALA A 149 4.05 -7.90 4.90
CA ALA A 149 5.25 -7.72 4.10
C ALA A 149 4.91 -7.63 2.60
N LEU A 150 5.49 -6.67 1.90
CA LEU A 150 5.29 -6.40 0.48
C LEU A 150 6.67 -6.37 -0.21
N ASN A 151 6.83 -7.08 -1.31
CA ASN A 151 8.02 -7.06 -2.15
C ASN A 151 7.62 -7.02 -3.63
N ALA A 152 8.13 -6.03 -4.38
CA ALA A 152 7.82 -5.86 -5.80
C ALA A 152 6.31 -5.74 -6.08
N VAL A 153 5.60 -4.98 -5.24
CA VAL A 153 4.14 -4.80 -5.32
C VAL A 153 3.81 -3.44 -5.91
N GLU A 154 2.87 -3.40 -6.86
CA GLU A 154 2.20 -2.18 -7.29
C GLU A 154 0.82 -2.09 -6.64
N ILE A 155 0.52 -0.96 -6.01
CA ILE A 155 -0.83 -0.62 -5.53
C ILE A 155 -1.28 0.66 -6.25
N SER A 156 -2.39 0.61 -7.00
CA SER A 156 -2.81 1.78 -7.77
C SER A 156 -4.31 1.96 -7.88
N HIS A 157 -4.74 3.15 -8.29
CA HIS A 157 -6.15 3.46 -8.55
C HIS A 157 -7.04 3.19 -7.33
N CYS A 158 -6.57 3.55 -6.13
CA CYS A 158 -7.35 3.39 -4.91
C CYS A 158 -8.19 4.65 -4.64
N ALA A 159 -9.45 4.49 -4.21
CA ALA A 159 -10.31 5.66 -3.99
C ALA A 159 -9.88 6.52 -2.80
N ILE A 160 -9.19 5.94 -1.83
CA ILE A 160 -8.71 6.65 -0.63
C ILE A 160 -7.21 6.38 -0.44
N TYR A 161 -6.82 5.22 0.11
CA TYR A 161 -5.43 4.93 0.45
C TYR A 161 -4.86 3.75 -0.33
N GLY A 162 -3.56 3.80 -0.65
CA GLY A 162 -2.86 2.59 -1.08
C GLY A 162 -2.68 1.63 0.09
N ILE A 163 -2.04 2.12 1.15
CA ILE A 163 -1.89 1.41 2.44
C ILE A 163 -2.44 2.28 3.56
N TYR A 164 -3.34 1.70 4.35
CA TYR A 164 -3.75 2.21 5.64
C TYR A 164 -3.23 1.28 6.73
N ALA A 165 -2.39 1.80 7.62
CA ALA A 165 -1.82 1.03 8.72
C ALA A 165 -2.17 1.69 10.06
N ARG A 166 -2.91 0.98 10.92
CA ARG A 166 -3.28 1.45 12.25
C ARG A 166 -2.64 0.59 13.32
N HIS A 167 -1.72 1.15 14.10
CA HIS A 167 -0.97 0.43 15.14
C HIS A 167 -0.48 -0.94 14.62
N ALA A 168 0.19 -0.94 13.47
CA ALA A 168 0.52 -2.15 12.72
C ALA A 168 2.01 -2.23 12.37
N THR A 169 2.42 -3.35 11.79
CA THR A 169 3.77 -3.51 11.23
C THR A 169 3.68 -3.63 9.72
N THR A 170 4.40 -2.77 8.99
CA THR A 170 4.54 -2.90 7.53
C THR A 170 6.01 -2.93 7.12
N ARG A 171 6.36 -3.90 6.27
CA ARG A 171 7.66 -3.95 5.61
C ARG A 171 7.43 -3.96 4.11
N ALA A 172 8.00 -3.00 3.41
CA ALA A 172 7.82 -2.84 1.98
C ALA A 172 9.16 -2.66 1.29
N GLU A 173 9.39 -3.45 0.25
CA GLU A 173 10.60 -3.43 -0.58
C GLU A 173 10.17 -3.32 -2.05
N ASN A 174 10.74 -2.39 -2.82
CA ASN A 174 10.39 -2.21 -4.24
C ASN A 174 8.89 -2.01 -4.48
N VAL A 175 8.23 -1.18 -3.66
CA VAL A 175 6.77 -0.95 -3.76
C VAL A 175 6.49 0.35 -4.51
N LEU A 176 5.60 0.28 -5.48
CA LEU A 176 5.05 1.44 -6.17
C LEU A 176 3.62 1.66 -5.69
N ILE A 177 3.31 2.85 -5.18
CA ILE A 177 1.93 3.27 -4.88
C ILE A 177 1.63 4.56 -5.60
N HIS A 178 0.59 4.55 -6.43
CA HIS A 178 0.21 5.74 -7.20
C HIS A 178 -1.28 5.86 -7.45
N ASN A 179 -1.69 7.06 -7.88
CA ASN A 179 -3.06 7.34 -8.30
C ASN A 179 -4.09 6.98 -7.21
N THR A 180 -3.87 7.47 -5.99
CA THR A 180 -4.78 7.29 -4.85
C THR A 180 -5.58 8.56 -4.58
N GLY A 181 -6.83 8.42 -4.16
CA GLY A 181 -7.73 9.55 -3.90
C GLY A 181 -7.46 10.32 -2.61
N SER A 182 -6.51 9.86 -1.78
CA SER A 182 -5.85 10.58 -0.68
C SER A 182 -4.39 10.06 -0.59
N HIS A 183 -3.85 9.77 0.60
CA HIS A 183 -2.48 9.32 0.82
C HIS A 183 -2.13 7.98 0.15
N ALA A 184 -0.92 7.85 -0.39
CA ALA A 184 -0.37 6.55 -0.81
C ALA A 184 -0.19 5.64 0.41
N VAL A 185 0.35 6.20 1.50
CA VAL A 185 0.51 5.51 2.79
C VAL A 185 0.00 6.40 3.91
N ALA A 186 -0.97 5.91 4.67
CA ALA A 186 -1.47 6.53 5.89
C ALA A 186 -1.17 5.62 7.09
N ILE A 187 -0.31 6.08 8.01
CA ILE A 187 0.00 5.43 9.28
C ILE A 187 -0.70 6.19 10.40
N ILE A 188 -1.49 5.48 11.19
CA ILE A 188 -2.25 6.04 12.29
C ILE A 188 -1.95 5.27 13.57
N GLN A 189 -1.87 5.95 14.70
CA GLN A 189 -1.68 5.30 16.01
C GLN A 189 -0.38 4.46 16.08
N GLY A 190 0.69 4.93 15.44
CA GLY A 190 2.03 4.37 15.53
C GLY A 190 2.15 2.98 14.90
N GLY A 191 3.16 2.24 15.35
CA GLY A 191 3.55 0.96 14.75
C GLY A 191 5.02 0.93 14.32
N GLN A 192 5.39 -0.12 13.61
CA GLN A 192 6.75 -0.34 13.11
C GLN A 192 6.73 -0.46 11.59
N HIS A 193 7.44 0.44 10.92
CA HIS A 193 7.28 0.62 9.49
C HIS A 193 8.65 0.77 8.83
N ARG A 194 8.90 -0.04 7.81
CA ARG A 194 10.12 0.06 7.00
C ARG A 194 9.79 -0.02 5.52
N TYR A 195 10.24 0.99 4.77
CA TYR A 195 10.04 1.13 3.34
C TYR A 195 11.40 1.31 2.66
N ASP A 196 11.82 0.35 1.84
CA ASP A 196 13.10 0.40 1.14
C ASP A 196 12.84 0.36 -0.37
N TYR A 197 13.42 1.30 -1.12
CA TYR A 197 13.21 1.42 -2.57
C TYR A 197 11.73 1.54 -2.96
N CYS A 198 10.99 2.40 -2.28
CA CYS A 198 9.57 2.63 -2.56
C CYS A 198 9.38 3.92 -3.37
N THR A 199 8.33 3.96 -4.18
CA THR A 199 7.90 5.16 -4.88
C THR A 199 6.44 5.43 -4.53
N PHE A 200 6.18 6.56 -3.90
CA PHE A 200 4.85 7.05 -3.58
C PHE A 200 4.57 8.29 -4.43
N SER A 201 3.53 8.23 -5.26
CA SER A 201 3.09 9.38 -6.07
C SER A 201 1.58 9.55 -6.10
N THR A 202 1.06 10.51 -5.34
CA THR A 202 -0.38 10.83 -5.34
C THR A 202 -0.68 12.11 -6.09
N SER A 203 -1.37 12.00 -7.22
CA SER A 203 -1.62 13.11 -8.14
C SER A 203 -3.10 13.47 -8.33
N LEU A 204 -4.04 12.75 -7.69
CA LEU A 204 -5.49 12.98 -7.83
C LEU A 204 -6.03 14.11 -6.93
N ASN A 205 -5.27 14.52 -5.91
CA ASN A 205 -5.65 15.52 -4.91
C ASN A 205 -4.39 16.27 -4.45
N GLN A 206 -4.52 17.14 -3.45
CA GLN A 206 -3.40 17.85 -2.81
C GLN A 206 -3.13 17.36 -1.38
N ASP A 207 -3.63 16.18 -1.01
CA ASP A 207 -3.23 15.51 0.22
C ASP A 207 -1.78 15.02 0.08
N GLU A 208 -1.08 14.88 1.20
CA GLU A 208 0.29 14.38 1.23
C GLU A 208 0.36 12.92 0.78
N SER A 209 1.34 12.51 -0.01
CA SER A 209 1.52 11.09 -0.34
C SER A 209 1.75 10.20 0.88
N LEU A 210 2.46 10.69 1.89
CA LEU A 210 2.79 9.97 3.12
C LEU A 210 2.29 10.73 4.34
N SER A 211 1.39 10.13 5.12
CA SER A 211 0.91 10.71 6.37
C SER A 211 1.14 9.76 7.53
N MET A 212 1.64 10.27 8.66
CA MET A 212 2.01 9.46 9.81
C MET A 212 1.65 10.12 11.13
N SER A 213 0.89 9.41 11.97
CA SER A 213 0.59 9.79 13.35
C SER A 213 0.95 8.68 14.34
N ASN A 214 1.29 9.06 15.56
CA ASN A 214 1.45 8.13 16.69
C ASN A 214 0.19 8.09 17.59
N TYR A 215 -0.92 8.70 17.15
CA TYR A 215 -2.16 8.78 17.92
C TYR A 215 -3.42 8.49 17.08
N LEU A 216 -4.51 8.18 17.79
CA LEU A 216 -5.85 8.11 17.23
C LEU A 216 -6.83 8.84 18.14
N CYS A 217 -7.65 9.72 17.55
CA CYS A 217 -8.76 10.35 18.25
C CYS A 217 -9.90 9.37 18.47
N THR A 218 -10.47 9.36 19.67
CA THR A 218 -11.66 8.54 19.99
C THR A 218 -12.98 9.19 19.57
N ASP A 219 -12.95 10.45 19.15
CA ASP A 219 -14.09 11.22 18.67
C ASP A 219 -13.73 12.03 17.41
N PRO A 220 -14.73 12.39 16.57
CA PRO A 220 -14.49 13.09 15.30
C PRO A 220 -13.87 14.49 15.43
N LEU A 221 -13.97 15.13 16.59
CA LEU A 221 -13.44 16.47 16.83
C LEU A 221 -12.08 16.44 17.53
N CYS A 222 -11.55 15.25 17.85
CA CYS A 222 -10.33 15.06 18.62
C CYS A 222 -10.32 15.81 19.97
N GLN A 223 -11.48 15.96 20.62
CA GLN A 223 -11.61 16.67 21.89
C GLN A 223 -11.59 15.74 23.11
N GLY A 224 -11.77 14.43 22.88
CA GLY A 224 -11.79 13.39 23.90
C GLY A 224 -10.43 12.76 24.15
N LEU A 225 -10.47 11.49 24.58
CA LEU A 225 -9.25 10.70 24.77
C LEU A 225 -8.54 10.50 23.43
N VAL A 226 -7.21 10.62 23.44
CA VAL A 226 -6.33 10.19 22.34
C VAL A 226 -5.63 8.90 22.75
N LEU A 227 -5.67 7.91 21.87
CA LEU A 227 -4.92 6.67 22.04
C LEU A 227 -3.54 6.86 21.42
N VAL A 228 -2.48 6.78 22.21
CA VAL A 228 -1.10 7.00 21.76
C VAL A 228 -0.34 5.68 21.78
N ASN A 229 0.45 5.43 20.73
CA ASN A 229 1.34 4.28 20.61
C ASN A 229 2.63 4.71 19.93
N ALA A 230 3.77 4.14 20.30
CA ALA A 230 5.03 4.50 19.68
C ALA A 230 5.03 4.25 18.16
N LEU A 231 5.55 5.21 17.41
CA LEU A 231 5.87 5.11 15.98
C LEU A 231 7.39 4.92 15.82
N ASP A 232 7.76 3.91 15.04
CA ASP A 232 9.11 3.73 14.50
C ASP A 232 8.98 3.57 12.98
N PHE A 233 9.32 4.63 12.25
CA PHE A 233 9.23 4.68 10.80
C PHE A 233 10.61 4.87 10.17
N GLN A 234 10.92 4.06 9.17
CA GLN A 234 12.14 4.17 8.40
C GLN A 234 11.81 4.08 6.91
N ILE A 235 12.35 5.01 6.13
CA ILE A 235 12.27 4.97 4.68
C ILE A 235 13.63 5.24 4.06
N ASN A 236 14.05 4.36 3.16
CA ASN A 236 15.38 4.40 2.57
C ASN A 236 15.31 4.26 1.04
N ASN A 237 16.19 4.93 0.31
CA ASN A 237 16.29 4.86 -1.15
C ASN A 237 14.97 5.07 -1.89
N SER A 238 14.11 5.96 -1.40
CA SER A 238 12.72 6.05 -1.84
C SER A 238 12.38 7.42 -2.41
N ILE A 239 11.28 7.48 -3.17
CA ILE A 239 10.75 8.70 -3.75
C ILE A 239 9.37 8.96 -3.13
N VAL A 240 9.18 10.14 -2.54
CA VAL A 240 7.89 10.62 -2.01
C VAL A 240 7.57 11.96 -2.68
N THR A 241 6.62 11.94 -3.60
CA THR A 241 6.27 13.04 -4.51
C THR A 241 4.77 13.00 -4.80
N GLY A 242 4.19 14.02 -5.42
CA GLY A 242 2.75 14.07 -5.73
C GLY A 242 2.31 15.45 -6.19
N ALA A 243 1.01 15.76 -6.15
CA ALA A 243 0.52 17.06 -6.62
C ALA A 243 0.58 18.19 -5.56
N SER A 244 0.88 17.88 -4.30
CA SER A 244 1.01 18.83 -3.20
C SER A 244 2.39 19.52 -3.18
N GLU A 245 2.50 20.63 -2.44
CA GLU A 245 3.79 21.25 -2.12
C GLU A 245 4.52 20.53 -0.98
N ASP A 246 3.76 19.84 -0.13
CA ASP A 246 4.24 18.97 0.92
C ASP A 246 3.64 17.58 0.71
N GLU A 247 4.50 16.58 0.57
CA GLU A 247 4.10 15.20 0.33
C GLU A 247 4.23 14.33 1.58
N ILE A 248 4.56 14.96 2.71
CA ILE A 248 4.80 14.31 3.99
C ILE A 248 4.09 15.07 5.10
N ALA A 249 3.18 14.40 5.79
CA ALA A 249 2.56 14.88 7.02
C ALA A 249 3.11 14.11 8.23
N LEU A 250 3.73 14.85 9.17
CA LEU A 250 4.21 14.33 10.44
C LEU A 250 3.32 14.83 11.57
N LEU A 251 2.59 13.91 12.22
CA LEU A 251 1.53 14.23 13.17
C LEU A 251 1.80 13.56 14.54
N PRO A 252 2.78 14.07 15.32
CA PRO A 252 3.01 13.58 16.68
C PRO A 252 1.87 14.01 17.61
N SER A 253 1.56 13.18 18.62
CA SER A 253 0.50 13.45 19.60
C SER A 253 0.81 14.65 20.48
N ALA A 254 2.11 14.89 20.71
CA ALA A 254 2.64 16.08 21.35
C ALA A 254 4.05 16.39 20.80
N PRO A 255 4.50 17.66 20.79
CA PRO A 255 5.85 18.02 20.35
C PRO A 255 6.98 17.24 21.08
N GLY A 256 6.77 16.90 22.35
CA GLY A 256 7.73 16.12 23.15
C GLY A 256 7.88 14.65 22.74
N ASP A 257 7.01 14.14 21.87
CA ASP A 257 7.08 12.76 21.38
C ASP A 257 8.17 12.58 20.32
N ILE A 258 8.58 13.65 19.65
CA ILE A 258 9.57 13.60 18.55
C ILE A 258 10.88 13.01 19.10
N GLY A 259 11.36 11.94 18.45
CA GLY A 259 12.57 11.22 18.86
C GLY A 259 12.36 10.22 20.00
N THR A 260 11.19 10.21 20.65
CA THR A 260 10.84 9.25 21.72
C THR A 260 9.72 8.30 21.29
N LEU A 261 8.47 8.74 21.32
CA LEU A 261 7.28 8.01 20.89
C LEU A 261 6.94 8.24 19.42
N PHE A 262 7.55 9.24 18.77
CA PHE A 262 7.42 9.52 17.35
C PHE A 262 8.81 9.54 16.72
N ARG A 263 9.31 8.36 16.34
CA ARG A 263 10.62 8.20 15.69
C ARG A 263 10.41 7.97 14.21
N TYR A 264 11.07 8.78 13.40
CA TYR A 264 11.13 8.62 11.96
C TYR A 264 12.56 8.79 11.47
N ARG A 265 12.90 8.15 10.36
CA ARG A 265 14.17 8.33 9.65
C ARG A 265 13.94 8.22 8.15
N PHE A 266 14.51 9.18 7.43
CA PHE A 266 14.59 9.18 5.98
C PHE A 266 16.08 9.14 5.61
N SER A 267 16.47 8.26 4.70
CA SER A 267 17.85 8.23 4.20
C SER A 267 17.86 7.94 2.69
N HIS A 268 18.66 8.70 1.95
CA HIS A 268 18.77 8.62 0.50
C HIS A 268 17.38 8.69 -0.14
N CYS A 269 16.60 9.73 0.13
CA CYS A 269 15.25 9.85 -0.40
C CYS A 269 15.10 11.11 -1.24
N LEU A 270 14.26 11.06 -2.27
CA LEU A 270 13.69 12.26 -2.86
C LEU A 270 12.37 12.57 -2.15
N VAL A 271 12.24 13.77 -1.59
CA VAL A 271 11.06 14.20 -0.82
C VAL A 271 10.63 15.59 -1.25
N ARG A 272 9.36 15.77 -1.62
CA ARG A 272 8.78 17.09 -1.89
C ARG A 272 8.19 17.65 -0.61
N VAL A 273 8.81 18.69 -0.06
CA VAL A 273 8.40 19.37 1.18
C VAL A 273 8.65 20.86 1.04
N LYS A 274 7.84 21.70 1.67
CA LYS A 274 7.96 23.16 1.62
C LYS A 274 7.53 23.79 2.93
N ASP A 275 6.29 23.56 3.35
CA ASP A 275 5.76 24.09 4.60
C ASP A 275 6.19 23.23 5.80
N LEU A 276 6.44 21.93 5.58
CA LEU A 276 6.95 21.02 6.62
C LEU A 276 8.26 21.53 7.24
N ILE A 277 9.11 22.21 6.46
CA ILE A 277 10.43 22.70 6.91
C ILE A 277 10.39 24.12 7.48
N LYS A 278 9.22 24.72 7.69
CA LYS A 278 9.10 26.03 8.34
C LYS A 278 9.43 25.95 9.83
N ALA A 279 9.77 27.11 10.40
CA ALA A 279 10.22 27.24 11.79
C ALA A 279 9.20 26.76 12.84
N ASP A 280 7.91 26.78 12.52
CA ASP A 280 6.79 26.36 13.35
C ASP A 280 6.32 24.92 13.10
N ALA A 281 6.98 24.19 12.19
CA ALA A 281 6.72 22.79 11.86
C ALA A 281 7.93 21.90 12.21
N PHE A 282 8.61 21.34 11.21
CA PHE A 282 9.78 20.47 11.35
C PHE A 282 10.99 21.07 10.62
N PRO A 283 11.57 22.18 11.12
CA PRO A 283 12.62 22.91 10.42
C PRO A 283 13.94 22.14 10.27
N GLN A 284 14.11 21.03 11.01
CA GLN A 284 15.28 20.16 10.91
C GLN A 284 15.02 18.92 10.03
N PHE A 285 13.85 18.78 9.41
CA PHE A 285 13.50 17.57 8.66
C PHE A 285 14.54 17.24 7.59
N LEU A 286 14.91 18.20 6.73
CA LEU A 286 15.91 17.99 5.67
C LEU A 286 17.34 17.86 6.21
N THR A 287 17.69 18.50 7.33
CA THR A 287 19.04 18.39 7.92
C THR A 287 19.24 17.06 8.64
N GLU A 288 18.17 16.43 9.12
CA GLU A 288 18.16 15.09 9.70
C GLU A 288 17.94 13.97 8.65
N CYS A 289 17.55 14.34 7.43
CA CYS A 289 17.39 13.44 6.28
C CYS A 289 18.75 13.18 5.64
N GLU A 290 19.31 11.98 5.85
CA GLU A 290 20.62 11.62 5.32
C GLU A 290 20.59 11.57 3.78
N SER A 291 21.40 12.38 3.10
CA SER A 291 21.54 12.37 1.63
C SER A 291 20.21 12.51 0.86
N CYS A 292 19.26 13.27 1.38
CA CYS A 292 17.97 13.47 0.72
C CYS A 292 17.99 14.62 -0.29
N ILE A 293 17.08 14.55 -1.26
CA ILE A 293 16.93 15.51 -2.35
C ILE A 293 15.54 16.14 -2.26
N GLU A 294 15.50 17.46 -2.16
CA GLU A 294 14.28 18.26 -2.34
C GLU A 294 14.22 18.68 -3.82
N PRO A 295 13.26 18.18 -4.63
CA PRO A 295 13.22 18.47 -6.05
C PRO A 295 12.63 19.85 -6.35
N GLU A 296 13.15 20.54 -7.35
CA GLU A 296 12.46 21.65 -7.98
C GLU A 296 11.32 21.15 -8.88
N ARG A 297 10.30 21.97 -9.14
CA ARG A 297 9.18 21.59 -10.03
C ARG A 297 9.62 21.30 -11.47
N THR A 298 10.77 21.81 -11.90
CA THR A 298 11.35 21.59 -13.22
C THR A 298 12.25 20.35 -13.31
N ASP A 299 12.58 19.75 -12.17
CA ASP A 299 13.42 18.56 -12.15
C ASP A 299 12.66 17.38 -12.76
N ARG A 300 13.40 16.58 -13.54
CA ARG A 300 12.88 15.34 -14.09
C ARG A 300 13.06 14.24 -13.05
N ILE A 301 11.98 13.51 -12.81
CA ILE A 301 11.99 12.36 -11.90
C ILE A 301 11.54 11.14 -12.69
N PHE A 302 10.35 11.19 -13.27
CA PHE A 302 9.75 10.09 -14.02
C PHE A 302 9.72 10.36 -15.51
N LEU A 303 9.66 9.29 -16.30
CA LEU A 303 9.58 9.33 -17.76
C LEU A 303 8.26 9.95 -18.24
N ASP A 304 7.11 9.56 -17.66
CA ASP A 304 5.80 10.13 -17.99
C ASP A 304 4.79 9.81 -16.87
N GLU A 305 4.71 10.67 -15.86
CA GLU A 305 3.81 10.50 -14.72
C GLU A 305 2.33 10.55 -15.11
N ASP A 306 1.96 11.41 -16.08
CA ASP A 306 0.58 11.55 -16.57
C ASP A 306 0.07 10.27 -17.25
N LYS A 307 0.99 9.42 -17.75
CA LYS A 307 0.70 8.08 -18.27
C LYS A 307 1.00 6.95 -17.28
N PHE A 308 1.17 7.26 -16.01
CA PHE A 308 1.51 6.31 -14.94
C PHE A 308 2.82 5.55 -15.17
N ASN A 309 3.78 6.16 -15.87
CA ASN A 309 5.09 5.59 -16.13
C ASN A 309 6.13 6.20 -15.17
N PHE A 310 6.24 5.57 -14.01
CA PHE A 310 7.11 5.98 -12.91
C PHE A 310 8.56 5.48 -13.02
N ARG A 311 8.96 4.95 -14.19
CA ARG A 311 10.37 4.66 -14.44
C ARG A 311 11.17 5.98 -14.47
N PRO A 312 12.40 6.01 -13.94
CA PRO A 312 13.24 7.19 -14.01
C PRO A 312 13.42 7.70 -15.44
N ASP A 313 13.29 9.01 -15.64
CA ASP A 313 13.74 9.66 -16.88
C ASP A 313 15.26 9.51 -17.05
N SER A 314 15.75 9.50 -18.28
CA SER A 314 17.20 9.40 -18.58
C SER A 314 18.05 10.53 -17.99
N MET A 315 17.44 11.66 -17.62
CA MET A 315 18.09 12.78 -16.94
C MET A 315 17.58 12.94 -15.51
N ALA A 316 16.98 11.91 -14.93
CA ALA A 316 16.34 12.03 -13.64
C ALA A 316 17.34 12.27 -12.52
N ILE A 317 16.99 13.17 -11.60
CA ILE A 317 17.85 13.52 -10.46
C ILE A 317 17.98 12.39 -9.43
N VAL A 318 17.17 11.34 -9.56
CA VAL A 318 17.16 10.15 -8.70
C VAL A 318 18.17 9.07 -9.12
N LEU A 319 18.78 9.21 -10.30
CA LEU A 319 19.73 8.24 -10.83
C LEU A 319 21.03 8.20 -10.02
N ASP A 320 21.50 7.00 -9.70
CA ASP A 320 22.75 6.74 -8.96
C ASP A 320 22.84 7.43 -7.57
N LYS A 321 21.69 7.77 -6.94
CA LYS A 321 21.66 8.49 -5.64
C LYS A 321 21.40 7.63 -4.42
N GLY A 322 21.06 6.36 -4.62
CA GLY A 322 20.77 5.43 -3.54
C GLY A 322 22.03 4.87 -2.88
N LEU A 323 21.82 4.28 -1.71
CA LEU A 323 22.82 3.49 -0.99
C LEU A 323 22.43 2.01 -1.06
N PRO A 324 23.29 1.09 -1.55
CA PRO A 324 22.96 -0.33 -1.62
C PRO A 324 22.49 -0.90 -0.28
N ILE A 325 21.34 -1.58 -0.27
CA ILE A 325 20.80 -2.24 0.92
C ILE A 325 21.08 -3.74 0.80
N PRO A 326 21.86 -4.34 1.71
CA PRO A 326 22.11 -5.78 1.68
C PRO A 326 20.81 -6.59 1.67
N GLY A 327 20.68 -7.48 0.69
CA GLY A 327 19.51 -8.33 0.50
C GLY A 327 18.50 -7.83 -0.54
N ILE A 328 18.56 -6.56 -0.97
CA ILE A 328 17.70 -5.98 -2.00
C ILE A 328 18.53 -5.70 -3.26
N GLN A 329 18.61 -6.71 -4.14
CA GLN A 329 19.47 -6.68 -5.33
C GLN A 329 18.70 -6.49 -6.64
N ARG A 330 17.37 -6.51 -6.59
CA ARG A 330 16.51 -6.37 -7.76
C ARG A 330 15.47 -5.29 -7.52
N ASP A 331 15.02 -4.67 -8.61
CA ASP A 331 13.94 -3.69 -8.63
C ASP A 331 12.55 -4.36 -8.74
N ILE A 332 11.48 -3.56 -8.86
CA ILE A 332 10.08 -4.02 -8.98
C ILE A 332 9.78 -4.82 -10.27
N LEU A 333 10.68 -4.79 -11.26
CA LEU A 333 10.61 -5.55 -12.51
C LEU A 333 11.60 -6.72 -12.53
N GLY A 334 12.34 -6.94 -11.44
CA GLY A 334 13.36 -7.97 -11.37
C GLY A 334 14.70 -7.60 -12.02
N ALA A 335 14.88 -6.36 -12.47
CA ALA A 335 16.15 -5.86 -12.99
C ALA A 335 17.17 -5.72 -11.85
N GLY A 336 18.44 -6.01 -12.13
CA GLY A 336 19.50 -5.95 -11.11
C GLY A 336 19.85 -4.51 -10.76
N ARG A 337 19.95 -4.20 -9.46
CA ARG A 337 20.38 -2.90 -8.95
C ARG A 337 21.90 -2.75 -9.01
N SER A 338 22.38 -1.52 -9.22
CA SER A 338 23.78 -1.16 -9.08
C SER A 338 24.29 -1.54 -7.69
N ALA A 339 25.41 -2.24 -7.64
CA ALA A 339 26.01 -2.70 -6.38
C ALA A 339 26.68 -1.57 -5.58
N THR A 340 26.78 -0.37 -6.16
CA THR A 340 27.46 0.78 -5.55
C THR A 340 26.59 2.03 -5.51
N THR A 341 25.78 2.26 -6.54
CA THR A 341 25.01 3.49 -6.76
C THR A 341 23.65 3.15 -7.36
N PRO A 342 22.75 2.49 -6.62
CA PRO A 342 21.42 2.20 -7.12
C PRO A 342 20.60 3.47 -7.29
N ASP A 343 19.55 3.41 -8.10
CA ASP A 343 18.62 4.53 -8.25
C ASP A 343 17.70 4.65 -7.03
N LEU A 344 17.19 5.86 -6.77
CA LEU A 344 16.10 6.02 -5.79
C LEU A 344 14.78 5.51 -6.38
N GLY A 345 13.97 4.92 -5.52
CA GLY A 345 12.65 4.41 -5.87
C GLY A 345 12.63 2.94 -6.27
N CYS A 346 11.46 2.48 -6.70
CA CYS A 346 11.19 1.06 -6.92
C CYS A 346 11.75 0.48 -8.22
N TYR A 347 12.22 1.33 -9.14
CA TYR A 347 12.84 0.93 -10.40
C TYR A 347 14.36 1.09 -10.34
N GLU A 348 15.05 0.42 -11.25
CA GLU A 348 16.44 0.64 -11.60
C GLU A 348 16.55 0.88 -13.12
N GLN A 349 17.40 1.81 -13.56
CA GLN A 349 17.65 2.11 -14.97
C GLN A 349 18.94 1.49 -15.52
#